data_AF-A0AAT9M7X5-F1
#
_entry.id   AF-A0AAT9M7X5-F1
#
_cell.length_a   1.000
_cell.length_b   1.000
_cell.length_c   1.000
_cell.angle_alpha   90.00
_cell.angle_beta   90.00
_cell.angle_gamma   90.00
#
_symmetry.space_group_name_H-M   'P 1'
#
loop_
_entity.id
_entity.type
_entity.pdbx_description
1 polymer ?
#
loop_
_entity_poly.entity_id
_entity_poly.type
_entity_poly.pdbx_seq_one_letter_code
_entity_poly.pdbx_strand_id
1 'polypeptide(L)' 'MTTLLTRPELTAVDRCDRCGAAAQVRAILPSGGELLFCGHHAREHNAKLRELSAEIQQG' A
#
# COMPACT_ATOMS: atom_id res chain seq x y z
N MET A 1 0.28 25.83 -13.68
CA MET A 1 0.88 25.08 -12.56
C MET A 1 0.31 23.68 -12.58
N THR A 2 1.04 22.73 -13.19
CA THR A 2 0.60 21.34 -13.29
C THR A 2 0.79 20.72 -11.92
N THR A 3 -0.29 20.58 -11.16
CA THR A 3 -0.27 19.87 -9.88
C THR A 3 0.11 18.43 -10.18
N LEU A 4 1.38 18.07 -9.96
CA LEU A 4 1.78 16.67 -9.91
C LEU A 4 0.94 16.07 -8.78
N LEU A 5 -0.06 15.25 -9.10
CA LEU A 5 -0.72 14.39 -8.13
C LEU A 5 0.29 13.32 -7.69
N THR A 6 1.34 13.74 -6.97
CA THR A 6 2.18 12.82 -6.24
C THR A 6 1.31 12.31 -5.09
N ARG A 7 1.05 11.00 -5.06
CA ARG A 7 0.40 10.42 -3.89
C ARG A 7 1.29 10.70 -2.68
N PRO A 8 0.71 11.03 -1.51
CA PRO A 8 1.48 11.23 -0.30
C PRO A 8 2.29 9.97 -0.03
N GLU A 9 3.57 10.15 0.29
CA GLU A 9 4.45 9.07 0.73
C GLU A 9 3.85 8.43 1.98
N LEU A 10 4.13 7.15 2.20
CA LEU A 10 3.72 6.47 3.43
C LEU A 10 4.40 7.17 4.61
N THR A 11 3.61 7.54 5.60
CA THR A 11 4.05 8.21 6.81
C THR A 11 3.90 7.30 8.02
N ALA A 12 4.51 7.66 9.14
CA ALA A 12 4.41 6.87 10.38
C ALA A 12 2.99 6.79 10.97
N VAL A 13 2.03 7.59 10.46
CA VAL A 13 0.62 7.49 10.84
C VAL A 13 -0.14 6.41 10.06
N ASP A 14 0.37 6.00 8.89
CA ASP A 14 -0.22 4.95 8.08
C ASP A 14 -0.10 3.60 8.81
N ARG A 15 -1.25 2.93 8.98
CA ARG A 15 -1.33 1.67 9.71
C ARG A 15 -1.70 0.54 8.78
N CYS A 16 -1.10 -0.62 9.03
CA CYS A 16 -1.45 -1.84 8.34
C CYS A 16 -2.91 -2.19 8.66
N ASP A 17 -3.74 -2.33 7.62
CA ASP A 17 -5.15 -2.68 7.75
C ASP A 17 -5.39 -4.03 8.44
N ARG A 18 -4.35 -4.89 8.47
CA ARG A 18 -4.44 -6.23 9.08
C ARG A 18 -4.08 -6.25 10.57
N CYS A 19 -3.12 -5.45 11.03
CA CYS A 19 -2.62 -5.55 12.42
C CYS A 19 -2.36 -4.22 13.14
N GLY A 20 -2.53 -3.07 12.48
CA GLY A 20 -2.31 -1.76 13.10
C GLY A 20 -0.84 -1.37 13.31
N ALA A 21 0.13 -2.19 12.87
CA ALA A 21 1.54 -1.80 12.84
C ALA A 21 1.79 -0.69 11.79
N ALA A 22 2.95 -0.03 11.83
CA ALA A 22 3.32 0.95 10.82
C ALA A 22 3.29 0.32 9.42
N ALA A 23 2.59 0.97 8.49
CA ALA A 23 2.57 0.57 7.10
C ALA A 23 3.90 0.93 6.43
N GLN A 24 4.39 0.02 5.62
CA GLN A 24 5.60 0.20 4.80
C GLN A 24 5.29 -0.01 3.32
N VAL A 25 4.09 -0.51 3.01
CA VAL A 25 3.69 -0.88 1.67
C VAL A 25 2.25 -0.45 1.46
N ARG A 26 2.00 0.26 0.36
CA ARG A 26 0.66 0.58 -0.13
C ARG A 26 0.41 -0.24 -1.38
N ALA A 27 -0.70 -0.97 -1.39
CA ALA A 27 -1.16 -1.74 -2.54
C ALA A 27 -2.39 -1.04 -3.14
N ILE A 28 -2.25 -0.54 -4.36
CA ILE A 28 -3.32 0.14 -5.09
C ILE A 28 -3.98 -0.88 -5.99
N LEU A 29 -5.26 -1.16 -5.74
CA LEU A 29 -6.04 -2.10 -6.54
C LEU A 29 -6.48 -1.42 -7.84
N PRO A 30 -6.59 -2.17 -8.95
CA PRO A 30 -7.09 -1.63 -10.23
C PRO A 30 -8.54 -1.11 -10.12
N SER A 31 -9.28 -1.55 -9.10
CA SER A 31 -10.62 -1.07 -8.76
C SER A 31 -10.65 0.36 -8.20
N GLY A 32 -9.49 0.97 -7.94
CA GLY A 32 -9.34 2.32 -7.40
C GLY A 32 -9.23 2.41 -5.88
N GLY A 33 -9.32 1.28 -5.16
CA GLY A 33 -9.07 1.21 -3.72
C GLY A 33 -7.58 1.06 -3.41
N GLU A 34 -7.21 1.35 -2.17
CA GLU A 34 -5.86 1.11 -1.66
C GLU A 34 -5.90 0.35 -0.33
N LEU A 35 -4.89 -0.47 -0.10
CA LEU A 35 -4.68 -1.24 1.13
C LEU A 35 -3.27 -0.97 1.66
N LEU A 36 -3.16 -0.78 2.97
CA LEU A 36 -1.92 -0.50 3.66
C LEU A 36 -1.44 -1.76 4.39
N PHE A 37 -0.18 -2.10 4.19
CA PHE A 37 0.46 -3.27 4.78
C PHE A 37 1.76 -2.90 5.47
N CYS A 38 2.00 -3.53 6.63
CA CYS A 38 3.34 -3.56 7.21
C CYS A 38 4.24 -4.47 6.35
N GLY A 39 5.57 -4.36 6.50
CA GLY A 39 6.52 -5.19 5.73
C GLY A 39 6.29 -6.70 5.89
N HIS A 40 5.73 -7.15 7.02
CA HIS A 40 5.36 -8.53 7.23
C HIS A 40 4.14 -8.95 6.37
N HIS A 41 3.00 -8.27 6.52
CA HIS A 41 1.78 -8.64 5.80
C HIS A 41 1.87 -8.36 4.30
N ALA A 42 2.69 -7.40 3.87
CA ALA A 42 2.95 -7.17 2.46
C ALA A 42 3.62 -8.38 1.79
N ARG A 43 4.50 -9.08 2.52
CA ARG A 43 5.15 -10.32 2.05
C ARG A 43 4.19 -11.50 2.10
N GLU A 44 3.44 -11.63 3.20
CA GLU A 44 2.42 -12.69 3.35
C GLU A 44 1.35 -12.61 2.25
N HIS A 45 0.87 -11.40 1.93
CA HIS A 45 -0.15 -11.17 0.92
C HIS A 45 0.40 -10.89 -0.48
N ASN A 46 1.72 -10.96 -0.69
CA ASN A 46 2.34 -10.59 -1.96
C ASN A 46 1.76 -11.37 -3.15
N ALA A 47 1.58 -12.68 -3.00
CA ALA A 47 1.00 -13.52 -4.05
C ALA A 47 -0.40 -13.03 -4.43
N LYS A 48 -1.25 -12.74 -3.43
CA LYS A 48 -2.62 -12.28 -3.66
C LYS A 48 -2.68 -10.90 -4.31
N LEU A 49 -1.82 -9.99 -3.86
CA LEU A 49 -1.71 -8.66 -4.44
C LEU A 49 -1.28 -8.71 -5.91
N ARG A 50 -0.37 -9.62 -6.27
CA ARG A 50 0.02 -9.84 -7.67
C ARG A 50 -1.10 -10.44 -8.50
N GLU A 51 -1.86 -11.40 -7.98
CA GLU A 51 -3.06 -11.93 -8.66
C GLU A 51 -4.09 -10.83 -8.95
N LEU A 52 -4.27 -9.90 -8.00
CA LEU A 52 -5.18 -8.76 -8.13
C LEU A 52 -4.62 -7.64 -9.02
N SER A 53 -3.43 -7.81 -9.61
CA SER A 53 -2.74 -6.76 -10.39
C SER A 53 -2.63 -5.45 -9.61
N ALA A 54 -2.39 -5.53 -8.31
CA ALA A 54 -2.22 -4.38 -7.46
C ALA A 54 -0.87 -3.71 -7.72
N GLU A 55 -0.87 -2.39 -7.85
CA GLU A 55 0.36 -1.59 -7.90
C GLU A 55 0.92 -1.45 -6.48
N ILE A 56 2.19 -1.82 -6.29
CA ILE A 56 2.83 -1.83 -4.97
C ILE A 56 3.77 -0.64 -4.86
N GLN A 57 3.48 0.27 -3.93
CA GLN A 57 4.36 1.37 -3.55
C GLN A 57 5.00 1.07 -2.19
N GLN A 58 6.33 1.09 -2.15
CA GLN A 58 7.11 0.96 -0.90
C GLN A 58 7.34 2.36 -0.32
N GLY A 59 7.15 2.50 1.00
CA GLY A 59 7.38 3.73 1.76
C GLY A 59 8.81 3.88 2.26
#